data_AF-X0RKC0-F1
#
_entry.id   AF-X0RKC0-F1
#
_cell.length_a   1.000
_cell.length_b   1.000
_cell.length_c   1.000
_cell.angle_alpha   90.00
_cell.angle_beta   90.00
_cell.angle_gamma   90.00
#
_symmetry.space_group_name_H-M   'P 1'
#
loop_
_entity.id
_entity.type
_entity.pdbx_description
1 polymer ?
#
loop_
_entity_poly.entity_id
_entity_poly.type
_entity_poly.pdbx_seq_one_letter_code
_entity_poly.pdbx_strand_id
1 'polypeptide(L)'
;MSNETIWAWLQTKGKIFKVISNPERGTIEVLNENGETLIRKTNLSRRQVELIEKNFLRSVAKKLNGNNEPPFRKPKDPFDPMVA
;
A
#
# COMPACT_ATOMS: atom_id res chain seq x y z
N MET A 1 4.56 -5.00 -18.55
CA MET A 1 4.92 -5.32 -17.15
C MET A 1 4.35 -4.21 -16.29
N SER A 2 3.46 -4.51 -15.35
CA SER A 2 2.90 -3.48 -14.46
C SER A 2 4.00 -3.00 -13.51
N ASN A 3 4.48 -1.77 -13.67
CA ASN A 3 5.44 -1.12 -12.75
C ASN A 3 4.75 -0.68 -11.45
N GLU A 4 3.91 -1.53 -10.88
CA GLU A 4 3.20 -1.24 -9.64
C GLU A 4 4.14 -1.48 -8.46
N THR A 5 4.31 -0.45 -7.64
CA THR A 5 5.07 -0.54 -6.41
C THR A 5 4.12 -0.49 -5.22
N ILE A 6 4.24 -1.49 -4.35
CA ILE A 6 3.46 -1.57 -3.12
C ILE A 6 4.31 -1.09 -1.96
N TRP A 7 3.72 -0.28 -1.09
CA TRP A 7 4.36 0.26 0.10
C TRP A 7 3.49 -0.01 1.33
N ALA A 8 4.13 -0.32 2.45
CA ALA A 8 3.51 -0.32 3.76
C ALA A 8 3.81 1.00 4.46
N TRP A 9 2.80 1.86 4.59
CA TRP A 9 2.90 3.13 5.30
C TRP A 9 2.43 2.97 6.74
N LEU A 10 3.36 3.11 7.68
CA LEU A 10 3.09 3.04 9.12
C LEU A 10 2.65 4.41 9.64
N GLN A 11 1.43 4.51 10.17
CA GLN A 11 0.98 5.73 10.86
C GLN A 11 1.23 5.67 12.38
N THR A 12 1.26 6.85 12.98
CA THR A 12 1.20 7.01 14.43
C THR A 12 -0.06 6.32 14.96
N LYS A 13 0.07 5.55 16.05
CA LYS A 13 -0.94 4.62 16.62
C LYS A 13 -0.99 3.20 16.02
N GLY A 14 0.02 2.79 15.25
CA GLY A 14 0.20 1.38 14.88
C GLY A 14 -0.69 0.87 13.75
N LYS A 15 -1.38 1.77 13.04
CA LYS A 15 -2.14 1.44 11.83
C LYS A 15 -1.23 1.33 10.62
N ILE A 16 -1.49 0.35 9.76
CA ILE A 16 -0.74 0.14 8.52
C ILE A 16 -1.63 0.44 7.31
N PHE A 17 -1.20 1.37 6.47
CA PHE A 17 -1.83 1.63 5.17
C PHE A 17 -1.03 0.97 4.05
N LYS A 18 -1.73 0.41 3.06
CA LYS A 18 -1.10 -0.05 1.81
C LYS A 18 -1.16 1.08 0.81
N VAL A 19 -0.01 1.52 0.34
CA VAL A 19 0.06 2.47 -0.78
C VAL A 19 0.47 1.71 -2.03
N ILE A 20 -0.28 1.88 -3.10
CA ILE A 20 0.01 1.32 -4.41
C ILE A 20 0.30 2.48 -5.34
N SER A 21 1.54 2.60 -5.81
CA SER A 21 1.94 3.60 -6.79
C SER A 21 2.18 2.95 -8.14
N ASN A 22 1.68 3.59 -9.20
CA ASN A 22 1.90 3.17 -10.58
C ASN A 22 2.33 4.39 -11.41
N PRO A 23 3.62 4.57 -11.67
CA PRO A 23 4.13 5.71 -12.44
C PRO A 23 3.74 5.65 -13.92
N GLU A 24 3.51 4.47 -14.49
CA GLU A 24 3.09 4.30 -15.88
C GLU A 24 1.61 4.67 -16.07
N ARG A 25 0.76 4.33 -15.09
CA ARG A 25 -0.67 4.70 -15.10
C ARG A 25 -0.94 6.09 -14.52
N GLY A 26 0.06 6.71 -13.87
CA GLY A 26 -0.13 7.99 -13.21
C GLY A 26 -1.05 7.93 -12.00
N THR A 27 -1.00 6.83 -11.25
CA THR A 27 -1.92 6.59 -10.13
C THR A 27 -1.19 6.34 -8.81
N ILE A 28 -1.78 6.84 -7.73
CA ILE A 28 -1.40 6.51 -6.35
C ILE A 28 -2.68 6.21 -5.57
N GLU A 29 -2.74 5.05 -4.96
CA GLU A 29 -3.86 4.57 -4.16
C GLU A 29 -3.41 4.26 -2.74
N VAL A 30 -4.19 4.66 -1.75
CA VAL A 30 -3.94 4.40 -0.33
C VAL A 30 -5.14 3.62 0.20
N LEU A 31 -4.87 2.41 0.68
CA LEU A 31 -5.84 1.51 1.25
C LEU A 31 -5.60 1.36 2.75
N ASN A 32 -6.68 1.25 3.53
CA ASN A 32 -6.62 0.95 4.95
C ASN A 32 -6.47 -0.56 5.21
N GLU A 33 -6.49 -0.92 6.49
CA GLU A 33 -6.37 -2.31 6.97
C GLU A 33 -7.52 -3.22 6.55
N ASN A 34 -8.68 -2.64 6.24
CA ASN A 34 -9.87 -3.35 5.76
C ASN A 34 -9.86 -3.53 4.23
N GLY A 35 -8.84 -3.01 3.54
CA GLY A 35 -8.78 -3.00 2.07
C GLY A 35 -9.63 -1.89 1.42
N GLU A 36 -10.17 -0.95 2.21
CA GLU A 36 -10.95 0.16 1.69
C GLU A 36 -10.00 1.25 1.16
N THR A 37 -10.31 1.78 -0.03
CA THR A 37 -9.54 2.87 -0.61
C THR A 37 -9.89 4.18 0.08
N LEU A 38 -8.94 4.77 0.80
CA LEU A 38 -9.10 6.06 1.45
C LEU A 38 -8.78 7.21 0.51
N ILE A 39 -7.73 7.05 -0.28
CA ILE A 39 -7.24 8.07 -1.20
C ILE A 39 -6.92 7.42 -2.53
N ARG A 40 -7.44 7.98 -3.61
CA ARG A 40 -7.07 7.63 -4.97
C ARG A 40 -6.76 8.91 -5.73
N LYS A 41 -5.52 9.02 -6.20
CA LYS A 41 -5.08 10.09 -7.11
C LYS A 41 -4.79 9.46 -8.47
N THR A 42 -5.37 10.05 -9.50
CA THR A 42 -5.22 9.66 -10.91
C THR A 42 -4.74 10.86 -11.73
N ASN A 43 -4.41 10.64 -13.00
CA ASN A 43 -3.91 11.66 -13.93
C ASN A 43 -2.61 12.36 -13.47
N LEU A 44 -1.80 11.69 -12.65
CA LEU A 44 -0.48 12.18 -12.31
C LEU A 44 0.48 11.88 -13.47
N SER A 45 1.38 12.81 -13.77
CA SER A 45 2.50 12.49 -14.65
C SER A 45 3.42 11.47 -13.99
N ARG A 46 4.11 10.67 -14.81
CA ARG A 46 5.14 9.74 -14.35
C ARG A 46 6.13 10.39 -13.37
N ARG A 47 6.62 11.59 -13.71
CA ARG A 47 7.54 12.36 -12.86
C ARG A 47 6.93 12.72 -11.50
N GLN A 48 5.65 13.07 -11.45
CA GLN A 48 4.97 13.36 -10.19
C GLN A 48 4.87 12.12 -9.31
N VAL A 49 4.54 10.96 -9.88
CA VAL A 49 4.50 9.70 -9.12
C VAL A 49 5.89 9.35 -8.58
N GLU A 50 6.93 9.39 -9.41
CA GLU A 50 8.32 9.14 -9.00
C GLU A 50 8.79 10.11 -7.90
N LEU A 51 8.36 11.37 -7.97
CA LEU A 51 8.71 12.39 -6.97
C LEU A 51 8.01 12.12 -5.62
N ILE A 52 6.75 11.69 -5.65
CA ILE A 52 6.01 11.28 -4.44
C ILE A 52 6.64 10.01 -3.85
N GLU A 53 7.00 9.02 -4.68
CA GLU A 53 7.71 7.83 -4.23
C GLU A 53 9.03 8.19 -3.53
N LYS A 54 9.84 9.06 -4.15
CA LYS A 54 11.17 9.40 -3.66
C LYS A 54 11.14 10.26 -2.40
N ASN A 55 10.26 11.27 -2.33
CA ASN A 55 10.27 12.25 -1.24
C ASN A 55 9.39 11.84 -0.06
N PHE A 56 8.24 11.21 -0.34
CA PHE A 56 7.29 10.83 0.70
C PHE A 56 7.44 9.36 1.04
N LEU A 57 7.17 8.46 0.10
CA LEU A 57 7.02 7.04 0.41
C LEU A 57 8.32 6.39 0.90
N ARG A 58 9.48 6.77 0.38
CA ARG A 58 10.77 6.30 0.94
C ARG A 58 11.04 6.75 2.38
N SER A 59 10.46 7.88 2.80
CA SER A 59 10.68 8.47 4.12
C SER A 59 9.72 7.91 5.17
N VAL A 60 8.46 7.70 4.79
CA VAL A 60 7.38 7.31 5.73
C VAL A 60 6.91 5.87 5.57
N ALA A 61 7.21 5.23 4.45
CA ALA A 61 6.73 3.91 4.11
C ALA A 61 7.88 2.96 3.78
N LYS A 62 7.62 1.66 3.91
CA LYS A 62 8.55 0.61 3.52
C LYS A 62 8.07 0.02 2.19
N LYS A 63 8.93 0.05 1.17
CA LYS A 63 8.66 -0.65 -0.09
C LYS A 63 8.56 -2.15 0.18
N LEU A 64 7.49 -2.78 -0.32
CA LEU A 64 7.31 -4.22 -0.26
C LEU A 64 7.79 -4.82 -1.58
N ASN A 65 8.83 -5.66 -1.49
CA ASN A 65 9.32 -6.40 -2.66
C ASN A 65 8.47 -7.65 -2.82
N GLY A 66 7.92 -7.85 -4.03
CA GLY A 66 7.32 -9.08 -4.60
C GLY A 66 6.58 -10.01 -3.64
N ASN A 67 5.25 -10.12 -3.80
CA ASN A 67 4.32 -10.97 -3.03
C ASN A 67 4.16 -10.67 -1.53
N ASN A 68 4.97 -9.78 -0.95
CA ASN A 68 4.74 -9.32 0.40
C ASN A 68 3.60 -8.30 0.40
N GLU A 69 2.41 -8.75 0.77
CA GLU A 69 1.39 -7.84 1.26
C GLU A 69 1.84 -7.28 2.62
N PRO A 70 1.42 -6.06 3.01
CA PRO A 70 1.59 -5.64 4.39
C PRO A 70 0.99 -6.73 5.29
N PRO A 71 1.50 -6.93 6.51
CA PRO A 71 0.87 -7.82 7.49
C PRO A 71 -0.44 -7.17 7.96
N PHE A 72 -1.40 -7.05 7.05
CA PHE A 72 -2.78 -6.89 7.39
C PHE A 72 -3.11 -8.11 8.22
N ARG A 73 -3.38 -7.89 9.50
CA ARG A 73 -4.07 -8.89 10.29
C ARG A 73 -5.39 -9.09 9.56
N LYS A 74 -5.49 -10.11 8.71
CA LYS A 74 -6.79 -10.66 8.38
C LYS A 74 -7.48 -10.85 9.73
N PRO A 75 -8.69 -10.32 9.96
CA PRO A 75 -9.44 -10.71 11.14
C PRO A 75 -9.40 -12.24 11.15
N LYS A 76 -8.94 -12.85 12.25
CA LYS A 76 -9.01 -14.30 12.40
C LYS A 76 -10.46 -14.67 12.12
N ASP A 77 -10.70 -15.38 11.02
CA ASP A 77 -12.01 -15.94 10.74
C ASP A 77 -12.43 -16.71 12.00
N PRO A 78 -13.57 -16.36 12.64
CA PRO A 78 -14.05 -17.07 13.82
C PRO A 78 -14.33 -18.55 13.56
N PHE A 79 -14.33 -18.94 12.27
CA PHE A 79 -14.59 -20.27 11.75
C PHE A 79 -13.33 -20.97 11.22
N ASP A 80 -12.12 -20.50 11.55
CA ASP A 80 -10.91 -21.31 11.34
C ASP A 80 -11.03 -22.52 12.29
N PRO A 81 -11.38 -23.73 11.78
CA PRO A 81 -11.64 -24.85 12.65
C PRO A 81 -10.31 -25.18 13.32
N MET A 82 -10.27 -25.02 14.64
CA MET A 82 -9.19 -25.45 15.51
C MET A 82 -8.56 -26.71 14.94
N VAL A 83 -7.30 -26.62 14.53
CA VAL A 83 -6.45 -27.79 14.35
C VAL A 83 -6.54 -28.55 15.66
N ALA A 84 -7.30 -29.64 15.63
CA ALA A 84 -7.47 -30.58 16.72
C ALA A 84 -6.17 -31.35 16.97
#